data_AF-A0A133PS60-F1
#
_entry.id   AF-A0A133PS60-F1
#
_cell.length_a   1.000
_cell.length_b   1.000
_cell.length_c   1.000
_cell.angle_alpha   90.00
_cell.angle_beta   90.00
_cell.angle_gamma   90.00
#
_symmetry.space_group_name_H-M   'P 1'
#
loop_
_entity.id
_entity.type
_entity.pdbx_description
1 polymer ?
#
loop_
_entity_poly.entity_id
_entity_poly.type
_entity_poly.pdbx_seq_one_letter_code
_entity_poly.pdbx_strand_id
1 'polypeptide(L)'
;MLVKCIYPFFDLKEDIKREIGETFDVTLERYEEILSKGSFIEKAEEEIQKDLTKDEIKKLLEEKNIEYNKSATKNELKEILDGSK
;
A
#
# COMPACT_ATOMS: atom_id res chain seq x y z
N MET A 1 -5.44 -4.89 -11.59
CA MET A 1 -4.60 -5.73 -10.71
C MET A 1 -3.41 -4.87 -10.40
N LEU A 2 -3.21 -4.56 -9.13
CA LEU A 2 -2.11 -3.72 -8.72
C LEU A 2 -0.79 -4.48 -8.84
N VAL A 3 0.18 -3.86 -9.51
CA VAL A 3 1.53 -4.39 -9.67
C VAL A 3 2.54 -3.35 -9.23
N LYS A 4 3.70 -3.81 -8.81
CA LYS A 4 4.83 -2.97 -8.43
C LYS A 4 5.98 -3.22 -9.39
N CYS A 5 6.57 -2.15 -9.90
CA CYS A 5 7.77 -2.21 -10.71
C CYS A 5 8.98 -2.58 -9.84
N ILE A 6 9.65 -3.68 -10.18
CA ILE A 6 10.85 -4.17 -9.50
C ILE A 6 12.14 -3.89 -10.30
N TYR A 7 12.01 -3.65 -11.61
CA TYR A 7 13.10 -3.22 -12.49
C TYR A 7 12.60 -2.14 -13.45
N PRO A 8 13.38 -1.07 -13.69
CA PRO A 8 12.95 0.03 -14.52
C PRO A 8 12.83 -0.44 -15.97
N PHE A 9 11.75 -0.05 -16.62
CA PHE A 9 11.51 -0.40 -18.02
C PHE A 9 10.69 0.69 -18.71
N PHE A 10 10.78 0.75 -20.03
CA PHE A 10 9.96 1.64 -20.82
C PHE A 10 8.69 0.90 -21.24
N ASP A 11 7.54 1.35 -20.74
CA ASP A 11 6.24 0.83 -21.15
C ASP A 11 5.88 1.45 -22.51
N LEU A 12 6.11 0.68 -23.57
CA LEU A 12 5.82 1.11 -24.94
C LEU A 12 4.33 1.31 -25.23
N LYS A 13 3.41 0.74 -24.44
CA LYS A 13 1.96 0.93 -24.65
C LYS A 13 1.49 2.23 -24.03
N GLU A 14 2.01 2.55 -22.85
CA GLU A 14 1.66 3.76 -22.10
C GLU A 14 2.59 4.95 -22.44
N ASP A 15 3.65 4.71 -23.22
CA ASP A 15 4.69 5.68 -23.60
C ASP A 15 5.35 6.37 -22.39
N ILE A 16 5.60 5.59 -21.33
CA ILE A 16 6.18 6.08 -20.08
C ILE A 16 7.31 5.19 -19.59
N LYS A 17 8.28 5.82 -18.94
CA LYS A 17 9.34 5.11 -18.23
C LYS A 17 8.87 4.79 -16.81
N ARG A 18 8.71 3.50 -16.50
CA ARG A 18 8.37 3.02 -15.16
C ARG A 18 9.63 2.90 -14.31
N GLU A 19 9.59 3.42 -13.09
CA GLU A 19 10.71 3.39 -12.15
C GLU A 19 10.49 2.35 -11.04
N ILE A 20 11.59 1.88 -10.43
CA ILE A 20 11.51 0.88 -9.34
C ILE A 20 10.67 1.43 -8.19
N GLY A 21 9.74 0.62 -7.69
CA GLY A 21 8.85 0.95 -6.57
C GLY A 21 7.54 1.61 -7.01
N GLU A 22 7.43 2.03 -8.26
CA GLU A 22 6.17 2.54 -8.81
C GLU A 22 5.10 1.46 -8.85
N THR A 23 3.89 1.79 -8.41
CA THR A 23 2.72 0.92 -8.46
C THR A 23 1.73 1.40 -9.49
N PHE A 24 1.12 0.47 -10.21
CA PHE A 24 0.12 0.77 -11.23
C PHE A 24 -0.81 -0.41 -11.46
N ASP A 25 -1.98 -0.13 -12.05
CA ASP A 25 -2.97 -1.15 -12.37
C ASP A 25 -2.79 -1.71 -13.77
N VAL A 26 -2.86 -3.03 -13.87
CA VAL A 26 -2.84 -3.76 -15.14
C VAL A 26 -3.94 -4.82 -15.19
N THR A 27 -4.34 -5.20 -16.40
CA THR A 27 -5.15 -6.41 -16.63
C THR A 27 -4.28 -7.66 -16.49
N LEU A 28 -4.91 -8.83 -16.35
CA LEU A 28 -4.18 -10.10 -16.31
C LEU A 28 -3.36 -10.33 -17.59
N GLU A 29 -3.96 -10.05 -18.76
CA GLU A 29 -3.28 -10.16 -20.06
C GLU A 29 -2.06 -9.25 -20.12
N ARG A 30 -2.16 -8.02 -19.60
CA ARG A 30 -1.04 -7.07 -19.58
C ARG A 30 0.07 -7.49 -18.61
N TYR A 31 -0.30 -8.04 -17.45
CA TYR A 31 0.65 -8.60 -16.49
C TYR A 31 1.49 -9.72 -17.14
N GLU A 32 0.83 -10.66 -17.81
CA GLU A 32 1.51 -11.75 -18.52
C GLU A 32 2.35 -11.25 -19.69
N GLU A 33 1.87 -10.25 -20.44
CA GLU A 33 2.61 -9.63 -21.54
C GLU A 33 3.93 -9.02 -21.04
N ILE A 34 3.90 -8.25 -19.95
CA ILE A 34 5.09 -7.62 -19.37
C ILE A 34 6.06 -8.70 -18.88
N LEU A 35 5.56 -9.71 -18.16
CA LEU A 35 6.37 -10.80 -17.64
C LEU A 35 6.95 -11.72 -18.73
N SER A 36 6.31 -11.80 -19.90
CA SER A 36 6.85 -12.53 -21.06
C SER A 36 8.15 -11.95 -21.60
N LYS A 37 8.41 -10.66 -21.34
CA LYS A 37 9.63 -9.95 -21.77
C LYS A 37 10.72 -9.96 -20.69
N GLY A 38 10.36 -10.20 -19.44
CA GLY A 38 11.26 -10.24 -18.30
C GLY A 38 10.55 -9.94 -16.98
N SER A 39 11.21 -10.24 -15.87
CA SER A 39 10.67 -10.00 -14.53
C SER A 39 10.77 -8.51 -14.14
N PHE A 40 9.94 -7.67 -14.75
CA PHE A 40 9.93 -6.22 -14.52
C PHE A 40 8.98 -5.77 -13.40
N ILE A 41 7.95 -6.57 -13.12
CA ILE A 41 6.88 -6.25 -12.18
C ILE A 41 6.59 -7.45 -11.28
N GLU A 42 6.02 -7.18 -10.12
CA GLU A 42 5.45 -8.18 -9.22
C GLU A 42 4.03 -7.78 -8.84
N LYS A 43 3.21 -8.73 -8.36
CA LYS A 43 1.91 -8.37 -7.78
C LYS A 43 2.17 -7.50 -6.56
N ALA A 44 1.65 -6.27 -6.58
CA ALA A 44 1.62 -5.47 -5.38
C ALA A 44 0.49 -6.05 -4.52
N GLU A 45 0.81 -6.44 -3.29
CA GLU A 45 -0.24 -6.46 -2.29
C GLU A 45 -0.74 -5.02 -2.21
N GLU A 46 -2.03 -4.81 -2.47
CA GLU A 46 -2.67 -3.63 -1.90
C GLU A 46 -2.35 -3.73 -0.41
N GLU A 47 -1.45 -2.86 0.08
CA GLU A 47 -1.61 -2.37 1.43
C GLU A 47 -2.98 -1.70 1.40
N ILE A 48 -4.01 -2.51 1.58
CA ILE A 48 -5.24 -2.08 2.17
C ILE A 48 -4.72 -1.47 3.45
N GLN A 49 -4.52 -0.15 3.46
CA GLN A 49 -4.63 0.61 4.67
C GLN A 49 -6.01 0.23 5.14
N LYS A 50 -6.09 -0.86 5.92
CA LYS A 50 -7.28 -1.22 6.64
C LYS A 50 -7.57 0.07 7.35
N ASP A 51 -8.64 0.72 6.93
CA ASP A 51 -9.03 1.99 7.49
C ASP A 51 -9.57 1.63 8.87
N LEU A 52 -8.65 1.35 9.80
CA LEU A 52 -8.90 0.68 11.06
C LEU A 52 -10.05 1.40 11.70
N THR A 53 -11.11 0.68 12.00
CA THR A 53 -12.25 1.29 12.66
C THR A 53 -11.80 1.90 13.99
N LYS A 54 -12.53 2.89 14.49
CA LYS A 54 -12.18 3.56 15.75
C LYS A 54 -11.97 2.53 16.89
N ASP A 55 -12.77 1.47 16.90
CA ASP A 55 -12.66 0.38 17.86
C ASP A 55 -11.43 -0.50 17.67
N GLU A 56 -11.01 -0.79 16.44
CA GLU A 56 -9.76 -1.52 16.17
C GLU A 56 -8.53 -0.71 16.61
N ILE A 57 -8.52 0.60 16.37
CA ILE A 57 -7.43 1.48 16.83
C ILE A 57 -7.36 1.48 18.35
N LYS A 58 -8.50 1.57 19.05
CA LYS A 58 -8.55 1.49 20.52
C LYS A 58 -8.00 0.17 21.04
N LYS A 59 -8.39 -0.96 20.44
CA LYS A 59 -7.87 -2.28 20.83
C LYS A 59 -6.35 -2.35 20.69
N LEU A 60 -5.82 -1.86 19.57
CA LEU A 60 -4.37 -1.85 19.33
C LEU A 60 -3.62 -0.95 20.32
N LEU A 61 -4.20 0.20 20.69
CA LEU A 61 -3.65 1.08 21.72
C LEU A 61 -3.66 0.41 23.10
N GLU A 62 -4.73 -0.31 23.46
CA GLU A 62 -4.81 -1.08 24.71
C GLU A 62 -3.82 -2.24 24.73
N GLU A 63 -3.70 -3.01 23.65
CA GLU A 63 -2.71 -4.09 23.51
C GLU A 63 -1.27 -3.58 23.68
N LYS A 64 -0.98 -2.40 23.13
CA LYS A 64 0.32 -1.73 23.25
C LYS A 64 0.51 -0.96 24.56
N ASN A 65 -0.49 -0.95 25.45
CA ASN A 65 -0.49 -0.17 26.70
C ASN A 65 -0.21 1.33 26.48
N ILE A 66 -0.75 1.91 25.40
CA ILE A 66 -0.64 3.34 25.09
C ILE A 66 -1.84 4.07 25.69
N GLU A 67 -1.59 5.10 26.51
CA GLU A 67 -2.66 5.95 27.02
C GLU A 67 -3.28 6.79 25.89
N TYR A 68 -4.61 6.77 25.81
CA TYR A 68 -5.35 7.53 24.81
C TYR A 68 -6.61 8.16 25.40
N ASN A 69 -7.05 9.28 24.82
CA ASN A 69 -8.30 9.90 25.22
C ASN A 69 -9.49 9.13 24.63
N LYS A 70 -10.38 8.60 25.49
CA LYS A 70 -11.56 7.82 25.06
C LYS A 70 -12.53 8.62 24.17
N SER A 71 -12.51 9.95 24.29
CA SER A 71 -13.31 10.88 23.48
C SER A 71 -12.60 11.32 22.18
N ALA A 72 -11.33 10.97 21.98
CA ALA A 72 -10.57 11.34 20.78
C ALA A 72 -11.23 10.82 19.51
N THR A 73 -11.04 11.53 18.42
CA THR A 73 -11.50 11.15 17.07
C THR A 73 -10.66 9.99 16.52
N LYS A 74 -11.17 9.34 15.46
CA LYS A 74 -10.47 8.23 14.80
C LYS A 74 -9.05 8.63 14.34
N ASN A 75 -8.91 9.84 13.78
CA ASN A 75 -7.63 10.34 13.28
C ASN A 75 -6.63 10.57 14.42
N GLU A 76 -7.06 11.21 15.51
CA GLU A 76 -6.19 11.42 16.69
C GLU A 76 -5.70 10.10 17.29
N LEU A 77 -6.59 9.10 17.39
CA LEU A 77 -6.19 7.76 17.86
C LEU A 77 -5.21 7.08 16.91
N LYS A 78 -5.37 7.30 15.59
CA LYS A 78 -4.45 6.78 14.56
C LYS A 78 -3.08 7.44 14.69
N GLU A 79 -3.02 8.75 14.90
CA GLU A 79 -1.76 9.48 15.09
C GLU A 79 -0.99 9.05 16.35
N ILE A 80 -1.73 8.74 17.43
CA ILE A 80 -1.14 8.18 18.65
C ILE A 80 -0.59 6.77 18.38
N LEU A 81 -1.32 5.94 17.62
CA LEU A 81 -0.92 4.57 17.29
C LEU A 81 0.29 4.52 16.34
N ASP A 82 0.34 5.41 15.34
CA ASP A 82 1.45 5.52 14.39
C ASP A 82 2.72 6.10 15.04
N GLY A 83 2.59 6.67 16.26
CA GLY A 83 3.71 7.24 16.99
C GLY A 83 4.35 8.37 16.21
N SER A 84 3.66 9.51 16.13
CA SER A 84 4.27 10.72 15.56
C SER A 84 5.61 11.02 16.26
N LYS A 85 6.68 10.82 15.46
CA LYS A 85 8.10 11.21 15.60
C LYS A 85 8.49 12.10 16.76
#